data_AF-X6LIQ9-F1
#
_entry.id   AF-X6LIQ9-F1
#
_cell.length_a   1.000
_cell.length_b   1.000
_cell.length_c   1.000
_cell.angle_alpha   90.00
_cell.angle_beta   90.00
_cell.angle_gamma   90.00
#
_symmetry.space_group_name_H-M   'P 1'
#
loop_
_entity.id
_entity.type
_entity.pdbx_description
1 polymer ?
#
loop_
_entity_poly.entity_id
_entity_poly.type
_entity_poly.pdbx_seq_one_letter_code
_entity_poly.pdbx_strand_id
1 'polypeptide(L)'
;MICFICKEIANYPLEIICPEHENMNKSLIVGKNCLKKFLNDYNNNNDCKYHNMELLQLQINNLIVKCPYQFQKDLETPKNDQICNFKGSIKEIKDHLNNYCLFKKNQYNQVYYFIYILYLYIYIFIYL
;
A
#
# COMPACT_ATOMS: atom_id res chain seq x y z
N MET A 1 2.02 5.57 8.94
CA MET A 1 2.37 5.01 7.62
C MET A 1 1.38 3.95 7.13
N ILE A 2 0.83 3.12 8.03
CA ILE A 2 -0.19 2.12 7.69
C ILE A 2 -1.57 2.77 7.56
N CYS A 3 -2.31 2.42 6.53
CA CYS A 3 -3.69 2.83 6.28
C CYS A 3 -4.63 2.11 7.25
N PHE A 4 -5.46 2.86 7.97
CA PHE A 4 -6.42 2.30 8.92
C PHE A 4 -7.50 1.45 8.25
N ILE A 5 -7.86 1.72 6.99
CA ILE A 5 -8.92 1.02 6.27
C ILE A 5 -8.43 -0.34 5.76
N CYS A 6 -7.39 -0.35 4.92
CA CYS A 6 -6.91 -1.59 4.29
C CYS A 6 -5.77 -2.30 5.05
N LYS A 7 -5.22 -1.67 6.10
CA LYS A 7 -4.10 -2.19 6.90
C LYS A 7 -2.78 -2.37 6.14
N GLU A 8 -2.63 -1.70 5.00
CA GLU A 8 -1.43 -1.71 4.16
C GLU A 8 -0.71 -0.36 4.19
N ILE A 9 0.39 -0.18 3.45
CA ILE A 9 1.05 1.12 3.32
C ILE A 9 0.06 2.12 2.70
N ALA A 10 -0.16 3.25 3.38
CA ALA A 10 -1.10 4.27 2.93
C ALA A 10 -0.57 5.01 1.68
N ASN A 11 -1.17 4.77 0.52
CA ASN A 11 -0.87 5.52 -0.69
C ASN A 11 -1.56 6.90 -0.66
N TYR A 12 -0.80 8.00 -0.81
CA TYR A 12 -1.26 9.36 -0.55
C TYR A 12 -1.92 9.48 0.83
N PRO A 13 -1.12 9.39 1.91
CA PRO A 13 -1.63 9.33 3.28
C PRO A 13 -2.31 10.64 3.67
N LEU A 14 -3.49 10.48 4.26
CA LEU A 14 -4.27 11.53 4.89
C LEU A 14 -4.37 11.22 6.38
N GLU A 15 -4.28 12.24 7.21
CA GLU A 15 -4.66 12.17 8.62
C GLU A 15 -6.09 12.67 8.79
N ILE A 16 -6.91 11.91 9.51
CA ILE A 16 -8.26 12.33 9.90
C ILE A 16 -8.14 13.17 11.17
N ILE A 17 -8.63 14.41 11.10
CA ILE A 17 -8.61 15.37 12.20
C ILE A 17 -10.05 15.83 12.43
N CYS A 18 -10.74 15.25 13.40
CA CYS A 18 -12.04 15.75 13.82
C CYS A 18 -12.31 15.43 15.30
N PRO A 19 -13.18 16.21 15.97
CA PRO A 19 -13.49 16.02 17.39
C PRO A 19 -14.00 14.61 17.71
N GLU A 20 -14.79 14.02 16.80
CA GLU A 20 -15.35 12.67 16.95
C GLU A 20 -14.27 11.58 17.05
N HIS A 21 -13.09 11.84 16.50
CA HIS A 21 -11.97 10.90 16.47
C HIS A 21 -10.75 11.39 17.25
N GLU A 22 -10.87 12.50 17.99
CA GLU A 22 -9.78 13.12 18.76
C GLU A 22 -9.31 12.24 19.93
N ASN A 23 -10.22 11.47 20.53
CA ASN A 23 -9.93 10.57 21.65
C ASN A 23 -9.38 9.20 21.23
N MET A 24 -9.18 8.96 19.94
CA MET A 24 -8.40 7.81 19.51
C MET A 24 -6.93 8.17 19.76
N ASN A 25 -6.31 7.55 20.77
CA ASN A 25 -4.91 7.78 21.20
C ASN A 25 -3.83 7.53 20.11
N LYS A 26 -4.20 7.49 18.83
CA LYS A 26 -3.36 7.26 17.65
C LYS A 26 -3.83 8.12 16.49
N SER A 27 -2.87 8.69 15.76
CA SER A 27 -3.12 9.33 14.46
C SER A 27 -3.84 8.38 13.51
N LEU A 28 -4.99 8.80 12.99
CA LEU A 28 -5.81 8.04 12.07
C LEU A 28 -5.36 8.30 10.63
N ILE A 29 -4.39 7.50 10.19
CA ILE A 29 -3.82 7.60 8.85
C ILE A 29 -4.62 6.72 7.90
N VAL A 30 -5.07 7.27 6.77
CA VAL A 30 -5.77 6.55 5.71
C VAL A 30 -5.17 6.86 4.34
N GLY A 31 -5.22 5.92 3.41
CA GLY A 31 -4.88 6.20 2.01
C GLY A 31 -6.03 6.95 1.32
N LYS A 32 -5.71 7.98 0.53
CA LYS A 32 -6.72 8.82 -0.15
C LYS A 32 -7.75 8.01 -0.96
N ASN A 33 -7.29 7.01 -1.71
CA ASN A 33 -8.18 6.16 -2.50
C ASN A 33 -9.01 5.20 -1.64
N CYS A 34 -8.45 4.71 -0.53
CA CYS A 34 -9.17 3.87 0.43
C CYS A 34 -10.30 4.67 1.07
N LEU A 35 -10.02 5.91 1.50
CA LEU A 35 -11.01 6.82 2.05
C LEU A 35 -12.13 7.10 1.05
N LYS A 36 -11.78 7.46 -0.20
CA LYS A 36 -12.78 7.72 -1.24
C LYS A 36 -13.73 6.54 -1.47
N LYS A 37 -13.21 5.31 -1.54
CA LYS A 37 -14.04 4.10 -1.68
C LYS A 37 -14.93 3.90 -0.45
N PHE A 38 -14.34 3.97 0.74
CA PHE A 38 -15.06 3.80 1.99
C PHE A 38 -16.21 4.81 2.17
N LEU A 39 -16.02 6.08 1.81
CA LEU A 39 -17.10 7.09 1.91
C LEU A 39 -18.22 6.83 0.89
N ASN A 40 -17.85 6.47 -0.34
CA ASN A 40 -18.82 6.19 -1.40
C ASN A 40 -19.69 4.96 -1.09
N ASP A 41 -19.11 3.93 -0.46
CA ASP A 41 -19.83 2.70 -0.15
C ASP A 41 -20.85 2.88 1.00
N TYR A 42 -20.73 3.95 1.79
CA TYR A 42 -21.51 4.14 3.01
C TYR A 42 -22.42 5.38 3.05
N ASN A 43 -22.53 6.18 1.96
CA ASN A 43 -23.33 7.44 1.95
C ASN A 43 -23.09 8.31 3.21
N ASN A 44 -21.88 8.26 3.75
CA ASN A 44 -21.56 8.92 5.01
C ASN A 44 -21.20 10.37 4.72
N ASN A 45 -22.14 11.28 5.01
CA ASN A 45 -21.86 12.70 5.16
C ASN A 45 -21.15 12.89 6.51
N ASN A 46 -19.84 12.68 6.54
CA ASN A 46 -19.04 12.97 7.72
C ASN A 46 -18.31 14.31 7.57
N ASP A 47 -18.52 15.22 8.52
CA ASP A 47 -17.86 16.54 8.60
C ASP A 47 -16.39 16.44 9.07
N CYS A 48 -15.77 15.28 8.86
CA CYS A 48 -14.38 15.04 9.23
C CYS A 48 -13.45 15.90 8.36
N LYS A 49 -12.44 16.52 8.97
CA LYS A 49 -11.37 17.20 8.22
C LYS A 49 -10.24 16.22 7.93
N TYR A 50 -9.58 16.42 6.80
CA TYR A 50 -8.51 15.56 6.32
C TYR A 50 -7.28 16.40 6.00
N HIS A 51 -6.12 16.00 6.52
CA HIS A 51 -4.85 16.68 6.29
C HIS A 51 -3.91 15.81 5.47
N ASN A 52 -3.28 16.37 4.43
CA ASN A 52 -2.28 15.65 3.64
C ASN A 52 -0.99 15.51 4.44
N MET A 53 -0.48 14.28 4.59
CA MET A 53 0.77 14.05 5.33
C MET A 53 1.98 14.03 4.38
N GLU A 54 2.43 15.19 3.92
CA GLU A 54 3.51 15.30 2.90
C GLU A 54 4.82 14.65 3.33
N LEU A 55 5.26 14.88 4.58
CA LEU A 55 6.48 14.27 5.12
C LEU A 55 6.38 12.74 5.16
N LEU A 56 5.20 12.22 5.52
CA LEU A 56 4.97 10.78 5.52
C LEU A 56 4.95 10.21 4.10
N GLN A 57 4.41 10.94 3.13
CA GLN A 57 4.47 10.55 1.71
C GLN A 57 5.91 10.46 1.22
N LEU A 58 6.79 11.40 1.60
CA LEU A 58 8.22 11.34 1.27
C LEU A 58 8.89 10.10 1.88
N GLN A 59 8.57 9.79 3.14
CA GLN A 59 9.07 8.58 3.79
C GLN A 59 8.60 7.31 3.07
N ILE A 60 7.32 7.24 2.68
CA ILE A 60 6.76 6.11 1.92
C ILE A 60 7.45 5.97 0.58
N ASN A 61 7.63 7.07 -0.15
CA ASN A 61 8.25 7.06 -1.48
C ASN A 61 9.66 6.47 -1.47
N ASN A 62 10.39 6.61 -0.37
CA ASN A 62 11.76 6.15 -0.21
C ASN A 62 11.88 4.73 0.35
N LEU A 63 10.77 4.07 0.71
CA LEU A 63 10.80 2.67 1.14
C LEU A 63 11.36 1.79 0.03
N ILE A 64 12.34 0.95 0.38
CA ILE A 64 12.91 -0.01 -0.56
C ILE A 64 12.01 -1.24 -0.67
N VAL A 65 11.61 -1.57 -1.89
CA VAL A 65 10.73 -2.68 -2.22
C VAL A 65 11.34 -3.55 -3.30
N LYS A 66 10.90 -4.81 -3.32
CA LYS A 66 11.19 -5.75 -4.41
C LYS A 66 10.11 -5.68 -5.49
N CYS A 67 10.43 -6.20 -6.68
CA CYS A 67 9.45 -6.34 -7.75
C CYS A 67 8.20 -7.10 -7.27
N PRO A 68 7.00 -6.55 -7.47
CA PRO A 68 5.80 -7.25 -7.05
C PRO A 68 5.56 -8.53 -7.86
N TYR A 69 5.77 -8.51 -9.16
CA TYR A 69 5.57 -9.74 -9.93
C TYR A 69 6.60 -10.83 -9.59
N GLN A 70 7.81 -10.48 -9.14
CA GLN A 70 8.78 -11.48 -8.68
C GLN A 70 8.30 -12.16 -7.41
N PHE A 71 7.90 -11.42 -6.38
CA PHE A 71 7.52 -12.07 -5.13
C PHE A 71 6.24 -12.87 -5.25
N GLN A 72 5.30 -12.48 -6.12
CA GLN A 72 4.16 -13.34 -6.40
C GLN A 72 4.64 -14.69 -6.95
N LYS A 73 5.57 -14.69 -7.91
CA LYS A 73 6.17 -15.91 -8.43
C LYS A 73 6.96 -16.70 -7.37
N ASP A 74 7.69 -16.02 -6.49
CA ASP A 74 8.45 -16.67 -5.40
C ASP A 74 7.52 -17.47 -4.47
N LEU A 75 6.31 -16.96 -4.25
CA LEU A 75 5.30 -17.62 -3.41
C LEU A 75 4.65 -18.81 -4.11
N GLU A 76 4.41 -18.70 -5.42
CA GLU A 76 3.79 -19.78 -6.22
C GLU A 76 4.79 -20.89 -6.55
N THR A 77 6.03 -20.54 -6.88
CA THR A 77 7.09 -21.45 -7.36
C THR A 77 8.47 -20.95 -6.92
N PRO A 78 9.08 -21.52 -5.87
CA PRO A 78 10.37 -21.04 -5.33
C PRO A 78 11.58 -21.21 -6.27
N LYS A 79 11.42 -21.91 -7.40
CA LYS A 79 12.50 -22.27 -8.34
C LYS A 79 12.15 -21.90 -9.79
N ASN A 80 11.75 -20.66 -10.01
CA ASN A 80 11.51 -20.17 -11.36
C ASN A 80 12.81 -19.54 -11.90
N ASP A 81 13.34 -20.05 -13.02
CA ASP A 81 14.56 -19.54 -13.67
C ASP A 81 14.40 -18.11 -14.21
N GLN A 82 13.15 -17.66 -14.31
CA GLN A 82 12.80 -16.31 -14.69
C GLN A 82 12.83 -15.41 -13.45
N ILE A 83 13.83 -14.53 -13.36
CA ILE A 83 14.09 -13.66 -12.21
C ILE A 83 14.07 -12.18 -12.62
N CYS A 84 13.27 -11.37 -11.92
CA CYS A 84 13.34 -9.92 -11.90
C CYS A 84 14.05 -9.47 -10.62
N ASN A 85 15.24 -8.91 -10.78
CA ASN A 85 16.08 -8.47 -9.66
C ASN A 85 15.81 -7.03 -9.21
N PHE A 86 14.67 -6.44 -9.57
CA PHE A 86 14.38 -5.07 -9.17
C PHE A 86 14.27 -4.98 -7.65
N LYS A 87 15.10 -4.09 -7.09
CA LYS A 87 15.10 -3.66 -5.70
C LYS A 87 15.37 -2.17 -5.71
N GLY A 88 14.35 -1.37 -5.40
CA GLY A 88 14.40 0.08 -5.53
C GLY A 88 13.33 0.74 -4.65
N SER A 89 13.25 2.05 -4.69
CA SER A 89 12.28 2.79 -3.89
C SER A 89 10.85 2.66 -4.44
N ILE A 90 9.83 2.86 -3.59
CA ILE A 90 8.41 2.81 -4.02
C ILE A 90 8.15 3.78 -5.19
N LYS A 91 8.73 4.98 -5.19
CA LYS A 91 8.54 5.94 -6.29
C LYS A 91 9.03 5.42 -7.65
N GLU A 92 10.04 4.55 -7.67
CA GLU A 92 10.62 3.95 -8.88
C GLU A 92 9.81 2.73 -9.37
N ILE A 93 8.95 2.16 -8.52
CA ILE A 93 8.25 0.91 -8.84
C ILE A 93 7.35 1.06 -10.06
N LYS A 94 6.68 2.21 -10.22
CA LYS A 94 5.75 2.44 -11.33
C LYS A 94 6.49 2.44 -12.66
N ASP A 95 7.64 3.10 -12.71
CA ASP A 95 8.50 3.16 -13.89
C ASP A 95 9.04 1.77 -14.23
N HIS A 96 9.56 1.05 -13.22
CA HIS A 96 9.96 -0.34 -13.37
C HIS A 96 8.86 -1.22 -13.99
N LEU A 97 7.65 -1.20 -13.41
CA LEU A 97 6.53 -2.03 -13.86
C LEU A 97 6.06 -1.68 -15.27
N ASN A 98 6.18 -0.42 -15.67
CA ASN A 98 5.74 0.03 -16.98
C ASN A 98 6.76 -0.23 -18.09
N ASN A 99 8.04 -0.07 -17.80
CA ASN A 99 9.07 0.04 -18.83
C ASN A 99 10.09 -1.09 -18.82
N TYR A 100 10.34 -1.72 -17.66
CA TYR A 100 11.49 -2.59 -17.48
C TYR A 100 11.15 -3.99 -16.97
N CYS A 101 9.97 -4.18 -16.36
CA CYS A 101 9.62 -5.44 -15.73
C CYS A 101 9.34 -6.54 -16.75
N LEU A 102 10.19 -7.56 -16.76
CA LEU A 102 10.07 -8.74 -17.65
C LEU A 102 8.81 -9.58 -17.37
N PHE A 103 8.18 -9.40 -16.20
CA PHE A 103 6.94 -10.08 -15.83
C PHE A 103 5.68 -9.26 -16.09
N LYS A 104 5.78 -8.16 -16.83
CA LYS A 104 4.61 -7.34 -17.19
C LYS A 104 3.62 -8.18 -18.02
N LYS A 105 2.76 -8.95 -17.35
CA LYS A 105 1.58 -9.59 -17.92
C LYS A 105 0.46 -8.55 -17.97
N ASN A 106 -0.36 -8.68 -18.99
CA ASN A 106 -1.49 -7.83 -19.35
C ASN A 106 -2.66 -7.92 -18.34
N GLN A 107 -2.41 -7.77 -17.05
CA GLN A 107 -3.38 -8.06 -15.99
C GLN A 107 -3.38 -6.97 -14.92
N TYR A 108 -4.28 -6.00 -15.11
CA TYR A 108 -4.59 -4.89 -14.20
C TYR A 108 -5.03 -5.29 -12.77
N ASN A 109 -5.06 -6.60 -12.45
CA ASN A 109 -5.58 -7.14 -11.18
C ASN A 109 -4.52 -7.65 -10.19
N GLN A 110 -3.24 -7.78 -10.57
CA GLN A 110 -2.24 -8.44 -9.70
C GLN A 110 -1.58 -7.54 -8.64
N VAL A 111 -1.63 -6.20 -8.81
CA VAL A 111 -1.06 -5.28 -7.81
C VAL A 111 -1.82 -5.35 -6.48
N TYR A 112 -3.14 -5.58 -6.49
CA TYR A 112 -3.94 -5.75 -5.26
C TYR A 112 -3.59 -7.04 -4.50
N TYR A 113 -3.26 -8.11 -5.21
CA TYR A 113 -2.87 -9.39 -4.61
C TYR A 113 -1.51 -9.31 -3.91
N PHE A 114 -0.63 -8.47 -4.45
CA PHE A 114 0.71 -8.28 -3.94
C PHE A 114 0.75 -7.62 -2.56
N ILE A 115 -0.18 -6.68 -2.32
CA ILE A 115 -0.24 -5.98 -1.04
C ILE A 115 -0.90 -6.87 0.04
N TYR A 116 -1.85 -7.73 -0.34
CA TYR A 116 -2.47 -8.74 0.55
C TYR A 116 -1.46 -9.75 1.12
N ILE A 117 -0.44 -10.14 0.35
CA ILE A 117 0.55 -11.11 0.85
C ILE A 117 1.62 -10.45 1.73
N LEU A 118 1.99 -9.19 1.46
CA LEU A 118 2.81 -8.41 2.40
C LEU A 118 2.08 -8.23 3.75
N TYR A 119 0.76 -8.06 3.73
CA TYR A 119 -0.09 -7.99 4.93
C TYR A 119 -0.05 -9.29 5.76
N LEU A 120 -0.22 -10.47 5.14
CA LEU A 120 -0.12 -11.76 5.84
C LEU A 120 1.27 -12.00 6.43
N TYR A 121 2.33 -11.62 5.72
CA TYR A 121 3.70 -11.80 6.20
C TYR A 121 4.01 -10.92 7.42
N ILE A 122 3.52 -9.68 7.44
CA ILE A 122 3.67 -8.77 8.58
C ILE A 122 2.80 -9.22 9.77
N TYR A 123 1.58 -9.70 9.52
CA TYR A 123 0.68 -10.21 10.56
C TYR A 123 1.28 -11.40 11.31
N ILE A 124 1.87 -12.36 10.58
CA ILE A 124 2.53 -13.52 11.20
C ILE A 124 3.72 -13.10 12.06
N PHE A 125 4.50 -12.10 11.64
CA PHE A 125 5.73 -11.70 12.34
C PHE A 125 5.50 -10.81 13.57
N ILE A 126 4.32 -10.19 13.69
CA ILE A 126 3.98 -9.32 14.82
C ILE A 126 3.22 -10.09 15.92
N TYR A 127 2.51 -11.16 15.57
CA TYR A 127 1.57 -11.86 16.47
C TYR A 127 1.98 -13.31 16.83
N LEU A 128 3.18 -13.75 16.44
CA LEU A 128 3.87 -14.95 16.93
C LEU A 128 5.20 -14.55 17.55
#